data_AF-A0A534IU69-F1
#
_entry.id   AF-A0A534IU69-F1
#
_cell.length_a   1.000
_cell.length_b   1.000
_cell.length_c   1.000
_cell.angle_alpha   90.00
_cell.angle_beta   90.00
_cell.angle_gamma   90.00
#
_symmetry.space_group_name_H-M   'P 1'
#
loop_
_entity.id
_entity.type
_entity.pdbx_description
1 polymer ?
#
loop_
_entity_poly.entity_id
_entity_poly.type
_entity_poly.pdbx_seq_one_letter_code
_entity_poly.pdbx_strand_id
1 'polypeptide(L)'
;MEVDKIYETLFSHGRKKRYAGKVAWPEELRGQMVVRGYEIRRTDAFDLQSDAQSRVFDRILDRDQDGSIALARQIVAEVRTGTPPLEDPDKDPIETLVISRTVKEENRYVNPNSMSNVIAARKLEEMGEEFMPGMKVSWIVTDSKKSPMEVEPYVSGRPFDKRPDWEYYARRVAQTLAYITEVYGWDEKALFTGTQPAQQKSLDSGDFAGETAPSEGPRRAEKKLTLEDFF
;
A
#
# COMPACT_ATOMS: atom_id res chain seq x y z
N MET A 1 18.10 32.57 -11.72
CA MET A 1 17.12 31.47 -11.79
C MET A 1 17.71 30.47 -12.74
N GLU A 2 17.96 29.24 -12.30
CA GLU A 2 18.59 28.20 -13.11
C GLU A 2 17.55 27.11 -13.41
N VAL A 3 17.59 26.55 -14.62
CA VAL A 3 16.73 25.45 -15.01
C VAL A 3 17.40 24.15 -14.58
N ASP A 4 16.79 23.43 -13.63
CA ASP A 4 17.28 22.11 -13.20
C ASP A 4 16.84 21.01 -14.19
N LYS A 5 15.52 20.88 -14.44
CA LYS A 5 14.95 19.83 -15.30
C LYS A 5 13.70 20.30 -16.03
N ILE A 6 13.47 19.71 -17.20
CA ILE A 6 12.20 19.80 -17.92
C ILE A 6 11.60 18.39 -17.93
N TYR A 7 10.29 18.29 -17.65
CA TYR A 7 9.57 17.02 -17.64
C TYR A 7 8.62 16.95 -18.84
N GLU A 8 8.58 15.80 -19.52
CA GLU A 8 7.63 15.51 -20.61
C GLU A 8 6.23 15.24 -20.05
N THR A 9 6.17 14.44 -18.99
CA THR A 9 4.97 14.15 -18.22
C THR A 9 5.28 14.31 -16.73
N LEU A 10 4.30 14.83 -16.00
CA LEU A 10 4.40 15.08 -14.57
C LEU A 10 3.08 14.65 -13.91
N PHE A 11 3.21 13.87 -12.84
CA PHE A 11 2.12 13.47 -11.97
C PHE A 11 2.33 14.05 -10.58
N SER A 12 1.25 14.59 -9.99
CA SER A 12 1.20 15.05 -8.62
C SER A 12 -0.18 14.80 -8.04
N HIS A 13 -0.24 14.27 -6.83
CA HIS A 13 -1.50 14.03 -6.11
C HIS A 13 -1.88 15.22 -5.19
N GLY A 14 -1.38 16.42 -5.49
CA GLY A 14 -1.74 17.65 -4.77
C GLY A 14 -1.14 17.81 -3.37
N ARG A 15 -0.33 16.86 -2.87
CA ARG A 15 0.41 17.07 -1.61
C ARG A 15 1.80 17.65 -1.87
N LYS A 16 2.22 18.50 -0.94
CA LYS A 16 3.51 19.19 -1.00
C LYS A 16 4.68 18.20 -1.09
N LYS A 17 5.66 18.51 -1.96
CA LYS A 17 6.89 17.73 -2.21
C LYS A 17 6.69 16.31 -2.77
N ARG A 18 5.49 15.98 -3.29
CA ARG A 18 5.21 14.68 -3.87
C ARG A 18 4.88 14.79 -5.36
N TYR A 19 5.78 14.28 -6.19
CA TYR A 19 5.61 14.25 -7.63
C TYR A 19 6.42 13.12 -8.26
N ALA A 20 5.94 12.65 -9.41
CA ALA A 20 6.67 11.76 -10.31
C ALA A 20 6.70 12.42 -11.69
N GLY A 21 7.78 12.25 -12.44
CA GLY A 21 7.85 12.81 -13.79
C GLY A 21 8.87 12.11 -14.67
N LYS A 22 8.60 12.12 -15.97
CA LYS A 22 9.52 11.60 -17.00
C LYS A 22 10.34 12.75 -17.56
N VAL A 23 11.65 12.67 -17.42
CA VAL A 23 12.55 13.78 -17.78
C VAL A 23 12.65 13.93 -19.30
N ALA A 24 12.52 15.16 -19.79
CA ALA A 24 12.72 15.54 -21.19
C ALA A 24 14.07 16.24 -21.41
N TRP A 25 14.60 16.90 -20.38
CA TRP A 25 15.91 17.57 -20.39
C TRP A 25 16.47 17.61 -18.95
N PRO A 26 17.78 17.43 -18.74
CA PRO A 26 18.85 17.34 -19.75
C PRO A 26 18.86 16.01 -20.51
N GLU A 27 19.48 15.99 -21.69
CA GLU A 27 19.36 14.88 -22.65
C GLU A 27 19.93 13.57 -22.06
N GLU A 28 20.93 13.67 -21.19
CA GLU A 28 21.54 12.52 -20.50
C GLU A 28 20.56 11.83 -19.53
N LEU A 29 19.51 12.52 -19.11
CA LEU A 29 18.46 11.99 -18.22
C LEU A 29 17.14 11.76 -18.96
N ARG A 30 17.09 11.95 -20.28
CA ARG A 30 15.85 11.85 -21.04
C ARG A 30 15.20 10.48 -20.89
N GLY A 31 13.90 10.46 -20.65
CA GLY A 31 13.12 9.25 -20.41
C GLY A 31 13.22 8.71 -18.97
N GLN A 32 14.16 9.20 -18.14
CA GLN A 32 14.29 8.74 -16.76
C GLN A 32 13.08 9.17 -15.94
N MET A 33 12.51 8.22 -15.20
CA MET A 33 11.50 8.51 -14.19
C MET A 33 12.16 9.09 -12.93
N VAL A 34 11.68 10.24 -12.49
CA VAL A 34 12.07 10.87 -11.23
C VAL A 34 10.87 10.85 -10.29
N VAL A 35 11.02 10.18 -9.14
CA VAL A 35 10.02 10.15 -8.08
C VAL A 35 10.55 10.91 -6.85
N ARG A 36 9.68 11.74 -6.25
CA ARG A 36 9.98 12.55 -5.07
C ARG A 36 8.86 12.47 -4.05
N GLY A 37 9.24 12.27 -2.77
CA GLY A 37 8.32 12.34 -1.63
C GLY A 37 7.40 11.14 -1.43
N TYR A 38 7.58 10.08 -2.22
CA TYR A 38 6.89 8.80 -2.11
C TYR A 38 7.74 7.73 -1.42
N GLU A 39 7.08 6.62 -1.08
CA GLU A 39 7.51 5.52 -0.22
C GLU A 39 8.75 4.75 -0.70
N ILE A 40 9.17 4.91 -1.96
CA ILE A 40 10.31 4.22 -2.61
C ILE A 40 11.61 4.26 -1.76
N ARG A 41 11.77 5.20 -0.82
CA ARG A 41 12.97 5.33 0.03
C ARG A 41 12.74 5.33 1.53
N ARG A 42 11.60 4.81 2.00
CA ARG A 42 11.39 4.65 3.45
C ARG A 42 12.29 3.54 3.98
N THR A 43 12.84 3.75 5.17
CA THR A 43 13.71 2.76 5.82
C THR A 43 12.96 1.52 6.28
N ASP A 44 11.63 1.56 6.37
CA ASP A 44 10.77 0.44 6.74
C ASP A 44 9.90 -0.06 5.57
N ALA A 45 10.24 0.29 4.33
CA ALA A 45 9.65 -0.30 3.13
C ALA A 45 10.40 -1.57 2.73
N PHE A 46 9.70 -2.49 2.08
CA PHE A 46 10.28 -3.68 1.45
C PHE A 46 10.28 -3.50 -0.08
N ASP A 47 11.19 -4.20 -0.77
CA ASP A 47 11.47 -4.00 -2.20
C ASP A 47 10.21 -4.09 -3.08
N LEU A 48 9.34 -5.07 -2.80
CA LEU A 48 8.09 -5.25 -3.55
C LEU A 48 7.15 -4.02 -3.45
N GLN A 49 7.14 -3.25 -2.35
CA GLN A 49 6.36 -2.00 -2.29
C GLN A 49 6.91 -0.95 -3.25
N SER A 50 8.24 -0.82 -3.28
CA SER A 50 8.95 0.17 -4.09
C SER A 50 8.87 -0.16 -5.57
N ASP A 51 9.00 -1.45 -5.92
CA ASP A 51 8.81 -1.97 -7.27
C ASP A 51 7.38 -1.71 -7.77
N ALA A 52 6.39 -2.17 -7.00
CA ALA A 52 4.98 -1.99 -7.35
C ALA A 52 4.63 -0.52 -7.58
N GLN A 53 5.10 0.38 -6.71
CA GLN A 53 4.84 1.82 -6.85
C GLN A 53 5.51 2.40 -8.11
N SER A 54 6.73 1.96 -8.42
CA SER A 54 7.47 2.41 -9.61
C SER A 54 6.77 1.97 -10.90
N ARG A 55 6.36 0.70 -10.98
CA ARG A 55 5.66 0.15 -12.15
C ARG A 55 4.32 0.82 -12.42
N VAL A 56 3.58 1.18 -11.37
CA VAL A 56 2.33 1.93 -11.51
C VAL A 56 2.60 3.38 -11.93
N PHE A 57 3.65 4.02 -11.41
CA PHE A 57 4.06 5.34 -11.89
C PHE A 57 4.43 5.35 -13.36
N ASP A 58 5.17 4.35 -13.85
CA ASP A 58 5.54 4.28 -15.25
C ASP A 58 4.30 4.30 -16.16
N ARG A 59 3.26 3.52 -15.82
CA ARG A 59 1.98 3.55 -16.55
C ARG A 59 1.29 4.92 -16.49
N ILE A 60 1.26 5.54 -15.32
CA ILE A 60 0.69 6.89 -15.16
C ILE A 60 1.44 7.90 -16.03
N LEU A 61 2.78 7.85 -16.04
CA LEU A 61 3.62 8.78 -16.79
C LEU A 61 3.58 8.54 -18.31
N ASP A 62 3.24 7.33 -18.73
CA ASP A 62 2.94 6.97 -20.12
C ASP A 62 1.48 7.29 -20.52
N ARG A 63 0.71 7.96 -19.65
CA ARG A 63 -0.68 8.40 -19.86
C ARG A 63 -1.68 7.25 -19.95
N ASP A 64 -1.34 6.08 -19.40
CA ASP A 64 -2.20 4.90 -19.30
C ASP A 64 -2.85 4.83 -17.90
N GLN A 65 -3.88 5.66 -17.68
CA GLN A 65 -4.57 5.72 -16.38
C GLN A 65 -5.28 4.39 -16.08
N ASP A 66 -6.08 3.87 -17.01
CA ASP A 66 -6.85 2.64 -16.79
C ASP A 66 -5.93 1.44 -16.56
N GLY A 67 -4.85 1.33 -17.34
CA GLY A 67 -3.86 0.29 -17.16
C GLY A 67 -3.06 0.44 -15.86
N SER A 68 -2.83 1.67 -15.38
CA SER A 68 -2.19 1.88 -14.06
C SER A 68 -3.05 1.34 -12.90
N ILE A 69 -4.37 1.55 -12.96
CA ILE A 69 -5.32 1.06 -11.96
C ILE A 69 -5.46 -0.46 -12.06
N ALA A 70 -5.56 -0.99 -13.28
CA ALA A 70 -5.62 -2.43 -13.51
C ALA A 70 -4.35 -3.13 -12.96
N LEU A 71 -3.17 -2.57 -13.23
CA LEU A 71 -1.89 -3.07 -12.73
C LEU A 71 -1.84 -3.01 -11.20
N ALA A 72 -2.24 -1.89 -10.58
CA ALA A 72 -2.27 -1.76 -9.13
C ALA A 72 -3.14 -2.84 -8.46
N ARG A 73 -4.33 -3.09 -9.01
CA ARG A 73 -5.25 -4.14 -8.52
C ARG A 73 -4.67 -5.54 -8.71
N GLN A 74 -4.08 -5.79 -9.88
CA GLN A 74 -3.44 -7.08 -10.20
C GLN A 74 -2.34 -7.39 -9.19
N ILE A 75 -1.40 -6.46 -8.98
CA ILE A 75 -0.29 -6.64 -8.04
C ILE A 75 -0.84 -6.97 -6.64
N VAL A 76 -1.79 -6.18 -6.13
CA VAL A 76 -2.35 -6.42 -4.78
C VAL A 76 -3.00 -7.79 -4.67
N ALA A 77 -3.75 -8.22 -5.68
CA ALA A 77 -4.40 -9.53 -5.70
C ALA A 77 -3.38 -10.66 -5.72
N GLU A 78 -2.36 -10.56 -6.57
CA GLU A 78 -1.28 -11.55 -6.72
C GLU A 78 -0.42 -11.68 -5.45
N VAL A 79 -0.09 -10.57 -4.80
CA VAL A 79 0.59 -10.59 -3.49
C VAL A 79 -0.28 -11.28 -2.44
N ARG A 80 -1.59 -11.00 -2.43
CA ARG A 80 -2.53 -11.59 -1.47
C ARG A 80 -2.65 -13.11 -1.65
N THR A 81 -2.52 -13.61 -2.87
CA THR A 81 -2.51 -15.06 -3.18
C THR A 81 -1.16 -15.73 -2.93
N GLY A 82 -0.11 -14.95 -2.62
CA GLY A 82 1.23 -15.47 -2.36
C GLY A 82 2.07 -15.70 -3.62
N THR A 83 1.73 -15.02 -4.71
CA THR A 83 2.42 -15.09 -6.00
C THR A 83 2.77 -13.69 -6.48
N PRO A 84 3.60 -12.92 -5.73
CA PRO A 84 3.90 -11.54 -6.07
C PRO A 84 4.52 -11.44 -7.49
N PRO A 85 4.13 -10.44 -8.29
CA PRO A 85 4.71 -10.28 -9.62
C PRO A 85 6.12 -9.73 -9.52
N LEU A 86 7.11 -10.58 -9.79
CA LEU A 86 8.53 -10.21 -9.79
C LEU A 86 8.99 -9.81 -11.19
N GLU A 87 9.91 -8.85 -11.28
CA GLU A 87 10.59 -8.54 -12.54
C GLU A 87 11.52 -9.67 -12.98
N ASP A 88 12.20 -10.29 -12.01
CA ASP A 88 13.07 -11.45 -12.19
C ASP A 88 12.33 -12.72 -11.74
N PRO A 89 11.97 -13.64 -12.68
CA PRO A 89 11.27 -14.88 -12.36
C PRO A 89 12.08 -15.84 -11.48
N ASP A 90 13.41 -15.74 -11.48
CA ASP A 90 14.29 -16.63 -10.72
C ASP A 90 14.53 -16.12 -9.29
N LYS A 91 14.12 -14.89 -8.99
CA LYS A 91 14.28 -14.29 -7.66
C LYS A 91 13.29 -14.90 -6.66
N ASP A 92 13.76 -15.18 -5.44
CA ASP A 92 12.90 -15.65 -4.37
C ASP A 92 11.91 -14.53 -3.96
N PRO A 93 10.58 -14.76 -4.02
CA PRO A 93 9.58 -13.84 -3.50
C PRO A 93 9.88 -13.34 -2.09
N ILE A 94 10.42 -14.19 -1.20
CA ILE A 94 10.69 -13.86 0.20
C ILE A 94 11.67 -12.69 0.32
N GLU A 95 12.71 -12.66 -0.52
CA GLU A 95 13.70 -11.57 -0.52
C GLU A 95 13.06 -10.20 -0.74
N THR A 96 12.00 -10.16 -1.55
CA THR A 96 11.31 -8.91 -1.87
C THR A 96 10.40 -8.39 -0.75
N LEU A 97 10.15 -9.22 0.27
CA LEU A 97 9.30 -8.93 1.42
C LEU A 97 10.10 -8.50 2.66
N VAL A 98 11.43 -8.54 2.59
CA VAL A 98 12.32 -8.27 3.73
C VAL A 98 12.16 -6.81 4.18
N ILE A 99 11.86 -6.65 5.47
CA ILE A 99 11.83 -5.35 6.12
C ILE A 99 13.08 -5.23 6.98
N SER A 100 13.81 -4.12 6.86
CA SER A 100 15.04 -3.91 7.62
C SER A 100 15.02 -2.61 8.42
N ARG A 101 15.35 -2.65 9.70
CA ARG A 101 15.42 -1.43 10.52
C ARG A 101 16.53 -1.50 11.56
N THR A 102 17.10 -0.34 11.86
CA THR A 102 18.06 -0.21 12.96
C THR A 102 17.39 -0.42 14.30
N VAL A 103 17.98 -1.25 15.14
CA VAL A 103 17.58 -1.45 16.54
C VAL A 103 18.48 -0.62 17.44
N LYS A 104 17.90 0.17 18.33
CA LYS A 104 18.63 0.93 19.37
C LYS A 104 18.70 0.09 20.64
N GLU A 105 19.43 0.56 21.64
CA GLU A 105 19.41 -0.05 22.97
C GLU A 105 17.97 -0.18 23.49
N GLU A 106 17.64 -1.33 24.09
CA GLU A 106 16.27 -1.64 24.48
C GLU A 106 15.67 -0.64 25.47
N ASN A 107 16.49 -0.11 26.37
CA ASN A 107 16.12 0.89 27.38
C ASN A 107 15.64 2.22 26.76
N ARG A 108 15.88 2.47 25.47
CA ARG A 108 15.44 3.68 24.76
C ARG A 108 14.03 3.54 24.19
N TYR A 109 13.44 2.35 24.24
CA TYR A 109 12.08 2.12 23.74
C TYR A 109 11.08 2.19 24.89
N VAL A 110 9.95 2.85 24.63
CA VAL A 110 8.83 2.91 25.58
C VAL A 110 8.17 1.54 25.75
N ASN A 111 8.07 0.76 24.67
CA ASN A 111 7.50 -0.59 24.71
C ASN A 111 8.28 -1.55 23.78
N PRO A 112 9.50 -1.97 24.15
CA PRO A 112 10.37 -2.79 23.31
C PRO A 112 9.73 -4.13 22.93
N ASN A 113 8.96 -4.74 23.84
CA ASN A 113 8.33 -6.05 23.64
C ASN A 113 7.24 -6.05 22.55
N SER A 114 6.78 -4.87 22.11
CA SER A 114 5.77 -4.73 21.05
C SER A 114 6.37 -4.41 19.68
N MET A 115 7.67 -4.12 19.60
CA MET A 115 8.31 -3.65 18.37
C MET A 115 8.89 -4.80 17.55
N SER A 116 8.43 -4.95 16.30
CA SER A 116 8.88 -6.01 15.39
C SER A 116 10.40 -6.10 15.24
N ASN A 117 11.09 -4.96 15.12
CA ASN A 117 12.55 -4.94 15.00
C ASN A 117 13.25 -5.44 16.28
N VAL A 118 12.71 -5.17 17.46
CA VAL A 118 13.29 -5.67 18.73
C VAL A 118 13.02 -7.17 18.87
N ILE A 119 11.80 -7.62 18.57
CA ILE A 119 11.44 -9.05 18.58
C ILE A 119 12.32 -9.85 17.61
N ALA A 120 12.52 -9.33 16.39
CA ALA A 120 13.39 -9.97 15.40
C ALA A 120 14.85 -10.04 15.87
N ALA A 121 15.37 -8.98 16.51
CA ALA A 121 16.73 -8.98 17.02
C ALA A 121 16.95 -10.00 18.14
N ARG A 122 16.00 -10.11 19.08
CA ARG A 122 16.04 -11.14 20.14
C ARG A 122 16.03 -12.55 19.56
N LYS A 123 15.15 -12.83 18.59
CA LYS A 123 15.12 -14.12 17.89
C LYS A 123 16.43 -14.39 17.14
N LEU A 124 17.04 -13.36 16.56
CA LEU A 124 18.32 -13.48 15.86
C LEU A 124 19.45 -13.85 16.86
N GLU A 125 19.48 -13.25 18.04
CA GLU A 125 20.39 -13.63 19.13
C GLU A 125 20.13 -15.05 19.65
N GLU A 126 18.86 -15.45 19.79
CA GLU A 126 18.46 -16.82 20.17
C GLU A 126 18.91 -17.88 19.14
N MET A 127 19.03 -17.50 17.87
CA MET A 127 19.61 -18.33 16.80
C MET A 127 21.14 -18.44 16.88
N GLY A 128 21.78 -17.75 17.83
CA GLY A 128 23.23 -17.75 18.03
C GLY A 128 23.99 -16.74 17.16
N GLU A 129 23.29 -15.80 16.53
CA GLU A 129 23.94 -14.72 15.78
C GLU A 129 24.37 -13.59 16.71
N GLU A 130 25.53 -12.98 16.42
CA GLU A 130 25.96 -11.79 17.14
C GLU A 130 25.16 -10.57 16.68
N PHE A 131 24.48 -9.91 17.62
CA PHE A 131 23.75 -8.68 17.39
C PHE A 131 24.20 -7.59 18.37
N MET A 132 24.35 -6.36 17.87
CA MET A 132 24.69 -5.19 18.69
C MET A 132 23.70 -4.05 18.42
N PRO A 133 23.26 -3.33 19.46
CA PRO A 133 22.49 -2.09 19.28
C PRO A 133 23.19 -1.12 18.33
N GLY A 134 22.43 -0.62 17.35
CA GLY A 134 22.92 0.18 16.23
C GLY A 134 22.96 -0.59 14.90
N MET A 135 22.95 -1.93 14.94
CA MET A 135 22.85 -2.76 13.75
C MET A 135 21.44 -2.73 13.16
N LYS A 136 21.35 -2.99 11.85
CA LYS A 136 20.08 -3.27 11.18
C LYS A 136 19.74 -4.74 11.38
N VAL A 137 18.49 -4.99 11.76
CA VAL A 137 17.89 -6.31 11.73
C VAL A 137 16.92 -6.38 10.55
N SER A 138 16.90 -7.52 9.88
CA SER A 138 15.99 -7.84 8.79
C SER A 138 15.00 -8.90 9.25
N TRP A 139 13.74 -8.77 8.87
CA TRP A 139 12.71 -9.74 9.25
C TRP A 139 11.59 -9.83 8.22
N ILE A 140 10.83 -10.91 8.35
CA ILE A 140 9.57 -11.17 7.65
C ILE A 140 8.44 -11.22 8.67
N VAL A 141 7.29 -10.64 8.32
CA VAL A 141 6.08 -10.73 9.15
C VAL A 141 5.37 -12.04 8.83
N THR A 142 5.10 -12.85 9.85
CA THR A 142 4.48 -14.18 9.71
C THR A 142 3.05 -14.23 10.26
N ASP A 143 2.71 -13.41 11.26
CA ASP A 143 1.33 -13.25 11.73
C ASP A 143 1.09 -11.83 12.25
N SER A 144 0.37 -11.04 11.47
CA SER A 144 -0.01 -9.66 11.82
C SER A 144 -1.26 -9.54 12.70
N LYS A 145 -2.00 -10.64 12.91
CA LYS A 145 -3.26 -10.65 13.68
C LYS A 145 -3.03 -10.79 15.18
N LYS A 146 -1.87 -11.29 15.58
CA LYS A 146 -1.45 -11.37 16.99
C LYS A 146 -0.88 -10.04 17.50
N SER A 147 -0.95 -9.86 18.81
CA SER A 147 -0.39 -8.71 19.52
C SER A 147 0.46 -9.18 20.69
N PRO A 148 1.79 -8.99 20.68
CA PRO A 148 2.59 -8.41 19.59
C PRO A 148 2.55 -9.23 18.28
N MET A 149 2.80 -8.56 17.15
CA MET A 149 2.90 -9.19 15.83
C MET A 149 4.03 -10.21 15.80
N GLU A 150 3.80 -11.37 15.20
CA GLU A 150 4.84 -12.38 15.02
C GLU A 150 5.69 -12.07 13.79
N VAL A 151 6.99 -12.05 14.01
CA VAL A 151 8.00 -11.82 12.98
C VAL A 151 9.13 -12.83 13.12
N GLU A 152 9.78 -13.14 12.02
CA GLU A 152 10.90 -14.06 11.95
C GLU A 152 12.11 -13.36 11.33
N PRO A 153 13.31 -13.48 11.94
CA PRO A 153 14.50 -12.86 11.40
C PRO A 153 14.84 -13.43 10.02
N TYR A 154 15.31 -12.56 9.14
CA TYR A 154 15.76 -12.92 7.80
C TYR A 154 17.27 -12.75 7.70
N VAL A 155 17.97 -13.84 7.36
CA VAL A 155 19.42 -13.85 7.16
C VAL A 155 19.70 -14.26 5.71
N SER A 156 20.35 -13.37 4.96
CA SER A 156 20.67 -13.61 3.56
C SER A 156 21.56 -14.85 3.41
N GLY A 157 21.27 -15.68 2.40
CA GLY A 157 22.00 -16.93 2.13
C GLY A 157 21.60 -18.11 3.01
N ARG A 158 20.63 -17.95 3.92
CA ARG A 158 20.03 -19.07 4.67
C ARG A 158 18.61 -19.35 4.18
N PRO A 159 18.19 -20.62 4.09
CA PRO A 159 16.79 -20.96 3.80
C PRO A 159 15.84 -20.32 4.80
N PHE A 160 14.73 -19.77 4.31
CA PHE A 160 13.67 -19.21 5.13
C PHE A 160 12.44 -20.14 5.08
N ASP A 161 12.23 -20.91 6.15
CA ASP A 161 11.22 -21.99 6.16
C ASP A 161 9.83 -21.55 6.64
N LYS A 162 9.66 -20.28 6.99
CA LYS A 162 8.43 -19.76 7.58
C LYS A 162 7.53 -19.18 6.49
N ARG A 163 6.22 -19.32 6.66
CA ARG A 163 5.25 -18.73 5.73
C ARG A 163 5.04 -17.24 6.06
N PRO A 164 5.19 -16.33 5.09
CA PRO A 164 4.84 -14.92 5.28
C PRO A 164 3.33 -14.71 5.47
N ASP A 165 2.97 -13.65 6.17
CA ASP A 165 1.61 -13.14 6.20
C ASP A 165 1.30 -12.36 4.91
N TRP A 166 0.88 -13.08 3.87
CA TRP A 166 0.55 -12.49 2.57
C TRP A 166 -0.56 -11.43 2.63
N GLU A 167 -1.47 -11.51 3.59
CA GLU A 167 -2.50 -10.50 3.79
C GLU A 167 -1.87 -9.20 4.31
N TYR A 168 -0.95 -9.27 5.27
CA TYR A 168 -0.18 -8.11 5.75
C TYR A 168 0.58 -7.43 4.60
N TYR A 169 1.31 -8.21 3.81
CA TYR A 169 2.10 -7.67 2.69
C TYR A 169 1.22 -7.06 1.60
N ALA A 170 0.09 -7.70 1.25
CA ALA A 170 -0.85 -7.16 0.28
C ALA A 170 -1.48 -5.84 0.76
N ARG A 171 -1.84 -5.71 2.05
CA ARG A 171 -2.34 -4.45 2.62
C ARG A 171 -1.30 -3.35 2.56
N ARG A 172 -0.05 -3.67 2.90
CA ARG A 172 1.08 -2.73 2.82
C ARG A 172 1.31 -2.24 1.38
N VAL A 173 1.23 -3.13 0.40
CA VAL A 173 1.31 -2.75 -1.03
C VAL A 173 0.10 -1.88 -1.42
N ALA A 174 -1.12 -2.27 -1.04
CA ALA A 174 -2.33 -1.50 -1.33
C ALA A 174 -2.27 -0.08 -0.74
N GLN A 175 -1.79 0.07 0.50
CA GLN A 175 -1.61 1.37 1.15
C GLN A 175 -0.63 2.26 0.38
N THR A 176 0.49 1.69 -0.09
CA THR A 176 1.48 2.42 -0.88
C THR A 176 0.91 2.87 -2.24
N LEU A 177 0.13 2.01 -2.90
CA LEU A 177 -0.47 2.31 -4.19
C LEU A 177 -1.68 3.24 -4.08
N ALA A 178 -2.37 3.27 -2.94
CA ALA A 178 -3.45 4.22 -2.68
C ALA A 178 -2.98 5.67 -2.79
N TYR A 179 -1.75 6.00 -2.35
CA TYR A 179 -1.21 7.36 -2.46
C TYR A 179 -1.16 7.93 -3.88
N ILE A 180 -1.20 7.07 -4.91
CA ILE A 180 -1.15 7.46 -6.32
C ILE A 180 -2.44 7.16 -7.06
N THR A 181 -3.29 6.26 -6.54
CA THR A 181 -4.55 5.87 -7.18
C THR A 181 -5.79 6.51 -6.55
N GLU A 182 -5.68 7.09 -5.34
CA GLU A 182 -6.78 7.80 -4.65
C GLU A 182 -7.33 8.95 -5.49
N VAL A 183 -6.47 9.64 -6.24
CA VAL A 183 -6.88 10.73 -7.15
C VAL A 183 -7.81 10.26 -8.27
N TYR A 184 -7.83 8.95 -8.54
CA TYR A 184 -8.70 8.29 -9.51
C TYR A 184 -9.85 7.53 -8.83
N GLY A 185 -10.07 7.74 -7.52
CA GLY A 185 -11.15 7.12 -6.76
C GLY A 185 -10.88 5.67 -6.33
N TRP A 186 -9.61 5.27 -6.24
CA TRP A 186 -9.19 3.96 -5.75
C TRP A 186 -8.36 4.12 -4.47
N ASP A 187 -8.97 3.84 -3.32
CA ASP A 187 -8.29 3.86 -2.02
C ASP A 187 -7.70 2.49 -1.66
N GLU A 188 -7.03 2.41 -0.50
CA GLU A 188 -6.44 1.16 0.02
C GLU A 188 -7.46 0.01 0.06
N LYS A 189 -8.69 0.29 0.52
CA LYS A 189 -9.73 -0.72 0.65
C LYS A 189 -10.21 -1.19 -0.72
N ALA A 190 -10.37 -0.28 -1.68
CA ALA A 190 -10.76 -0.56 -3.04
C ALA A 190 -9.75 -1.47 -3.73
N LEU A 191 -8.46 -1.14 -3.60
CA LEU A 191 -7.36 -1.95 -4.13
C LEU A 191 -7.31 -3.33 -3.47
N PHE A 192 -7.43 -3.39 -2.14
CA PHE A 192 -7.33 -4.65 -1.40
C PHE A 192 -8.51 -5.61 -1.65
N THR A 193 -9.73 -5.06 -1.80
CA THR A 193 -10.94 -5.84 -2.08
C THR A 193 -11.17 -6.07 -3.58
N GLY A 194 -10.48 -5.32 -4.44
CA GLY A 194 -10.68 -5.33 -5.88
C GLY A 194 -11.98 -4.68 -6.36
N THR A 195 -12.76 -4.07 -5.46
CA THR A 195 -14.06 -3.45 -5.76
C THR A 195 -13.98 -1.95 -5.52
N GLN A 196 -14.32 -1.15 -6.53
CA GLN A 196 -14.37 0.30 -6.35
C GLN A 196 -15.54 0.66 -5.42
N PRO A 197 -15.33 1.51 -4.39
CA PRO A 197 -16.45 2.02 -3.61
C PRO A 197 -17.41 2.74 -4.55
N ALA A 198 -18.73 2.56 -4.32
CA ALA A 198 -19.72 3.31 -5.05
C ALA A 198 -19.41 4.80 -4.88
N GLN A 199 -19.03 5.48 -5.95
CA GLN A 199 -18.91 6.93 -5.92
C GLN A 199 -20.27 7.46 -5.51
N GLN A 200 -20.32 8.16 -4.37
CA GLN A 200 -21.51 8.88 -3.98
C GLN A 200 -21.78 9.88 -5.11
N LYS A 201 -22.81 9.60 -5.94
CA LYS A 201 -23.22 10.51 -7.00
C LYS A 201 -23.40 11.88 -6.36
N SER A 202 -22.59 12.86 -6.77
CA SER A 202 -22.84 14.23 -6.33
C SER A 202 -24.25 14.60 -6.80
N LEU A 203 -24.95 15.37 -5.96
CA LEU A 203 -26.32 15.86 -6.23
C LEU A 203 -26.42 16.71 -7.52
N ASP A 204 -25.29 17.00 -8.18
CA ASP A 204 -25.19 17.76 -9.42
C ASP A 204 -24.97 16.90 -10.68
N SER A 205 -24.91 15.57 -10.54
CA SER A 205 -24.98 14.69 -11.71
C SER A 205 -26.44 14.68 -12.20
N GLY A 206 -26.72 15.49 -13.22
CA GLY A 206 -28.05 15.77 -13.79
C GLY A 206 -28.80 14.57 -14.40
N ASP A 207 -28.61 13.38 -13.88
CA ASP A 207 -29.39 12.17 -14.18
C ASP A 207 -30.62 12.10 -13.26
N PHE A 208 -31.53 13.07 -13.37
CA PHE A 208 -32.94 12.81 -13.06
C PHE A 208 -33.58 12.18 -14.30
N ALA A 209 -33.14 10.97 -14.66
CA ALA A 209 -33.88 10.13 -15.58
C ALA A 209 -35.15 9.69 -14.85
N GLY A 210 -36.30 10.14 -15.36
CA GLY A 210 -37.60 10.04 -14.71
C GLY A 210 -37.88 8.65 -14.13
N GLU A 211 -37.97 8.59 -12.80
CA GLU A 211 -38.60 7.47 -12.13
C GLU A 211 -40.10 7.53 -12.44
N THR A 212 -40.56 6.60 -13.27
CA THR A 212 -41.97 6.21 -13.29
C THR A 212 -42.38 5.85 -11.87
N ALA A 213 -43.41 6.55 -11.37
CA ALA A 213 -43.94 6.35 -10.03
C ALA A 213 -44.16 4.86 -9.72
N PRO A 214 -43.72 4.35 -8.56
CA PRO A 214 -43.98 2.98 -8.17
C PRO A 214 -45.49 2.79 -8.00
N SER A 215 -46.03 1.71 -8.58
CA SER A 215 -47.43 1.32 -8.43
C SER A 215 -47.79 1.19 -6.94
N GLU A 216 -48.89 1.81 -6.52
CA GLU A 216 -49.42 1.71 -5.15
C GLU A 216 -49.49 0.25 -4.68
N GLY A 217 -48.62 -0.14 -3.76
CA GLY A 217 -48.80 -1.34 -2.95
C GLY A 217 -49.94 -1.13 -1.93
N PRO A 218 -50.51 -2.22 -1.37
CA PRO A 218 -51.70 -2.12 -0.53
C PRO A 218 -51.43 -1.25 0.71
N ARG A 219 -52.26 -0.22 0.89
CA ARG A 219 -52.19 0.71 2.02
C ARG A 219 -52.27 -0.05 3.34
N ARG A 220 -51.21 0.02 4.15
CA ARG A 220 -51.24 -0.42 5.55
C ARG A 220 -52.23 0.49 6.30
N ALA A 221 -53.18 -0.13 7.00
CA ALA A 221 -54.20 0.58 7.76
C ALA A 221 -53.57 1.62 8.73
N GLU A 222 -54.02 2.86 8.62
CA GLU A 222 -53.61 3.96 9.49
C GLU A 222 -54.05 3.66 10.92
N LYS A 223 -53.08 3.40 11.82
CA LYS A 223 -53.34 3.40 13.25
C LYS A 223 -53.40 4.86 13.70
N LYS A 224 -54.57 5.35 14.11
CA LYS A 224 -54.70 6.67 14.74
C LYS A 224 -53.96 6.62 16.09
N LEU A 225 -52.84 7.34 16.20
CA LEU A 225 -52.21 7.60 17.49
C LEU A 225 -53.11 8.53 18.30
N THR A 226 -53.33 8.21 19.56
CA THR A 226 -54.00 9.09 20.52
C THR A 226 -52.98 9.68 21.48
N LEU A 227 -53.34 10.80 22.14
CA LEU A 227 -52.48 11.53 23.07
C LEU A 227 -52.01 10.70 24.28
N GLU A 228 -52.62 9.53 24.51
CA GLU A 228 -52.23 8.57 25.54
C GLU A 228 -51.00 7.74 25.16
N ASP A 229 -50.61 7.72 23.88
CA ASP A 229 -49.39 7.03 23.43
C ASP A 229 -48.09 7.80 23.78
N PHE A 230 -48.20 8.97 24.45
CA PHE A 230 -47.08 9.90 24.68
C PHE A 230 -46.89 10.34 26.15
N PHE A 231 -47.56 9.73 27.11
CA PHE A 231 -47.35 9.96 28.55
C PHE A 231 -47.12 8.66 29.32
#